data_AF-A0A6C0B3Z9-F1
#
_entry.id   AF-A0A6C0B3Z9-F1
#
_cell.length_a   1.000
_cell.length_b   1.000
_cell.length_c   1.000
_cell.angle_alpha   90.00
_cell.angle_beta   90.00
_cell.angle_gamma   90.00
#
_symmetry.space_group_name_H-M   'P 1'
#
loop_
_entity.id
_entity.type
_entity.pdbx_description
1 polymer ?
#
loop_
_entity_poly.entity_id
_entity_poly.type
_entity_poly.pdbx_seq_one_letter_code
_entity_poly.pdbx_strand_id
1 'polypeptide(L)'
;MSFYMDAEKYWGNIEYKREFINMTPEKIKKYATQLKFRIIEGSGTSIYIIGVSDNGKVVGIDANKIVRYNIIMKNICNEINSKISSNQIIDINKEKKLLIYVLKNKFKLDDIAYLMG
;
A
#
# COMPACT_ATOMS: atom_id res chain seq x y z
N MET A 1 15.76 -13.57 -14.77
CA MET A 1 14.32 -13.87 -14.63
C MET A 1 13.60 -12.59 -14.26
N SER A 2 12.61 -12.15 -15.03
CA SER A 2 11.75 -11.03 -14.62
C SER A 2 10.55 -11.60 -13.90
N PHE A 3 10.30 -11.15 -12.67
CA PHE A 3 9.13 -11.56 -11.90
C PHE A 3 7.95 -10.66 -12.26
N TYR A 4 6.81 -11.29 -12.55
CA TYR A 4 5.56 -10.61 -12.86
C TYR A 4 4.47 -11.11 -11.90
N MET A 5 3.74 -10.17 -11.35
CA MET A 5 2.43 -10.38 -10.75
C MET A 5 1.36 -10.09 -11.81
N ASP A 6 0.11 -10.40 -11.50
CA ASP A 6 -1.01 -9.90 -12.29
C ASP A 6 -0.99 -8.37 -12.31
N ALA A 7 -1.52 -7.78 -13.38
CA ALA A 7 -1.67 -6.33 -13.45
C ALA A 7 -2.59 -5.83 -12.33
N GLU A 8 -2.31 -4.62 -11.82
CA GLU A 8 -3.16 -4.00 -10.83
C GLU A 8 -4.57 -3.81 -11.39
N LYS A 9 -5.57 -4.25 -10.62
CA LYS A 9 -6.97 -4.03 -10.96
C LYS A 9 -7.43 -2.71 -10.35
N TYR A 10 -8.31 -1.99 -11.06
CA TYR A 10 -8.93 -0.77 -10.55
C TYR A 10 -9.89 -1.01 -9.36
N TRP A 11 -10.25 -2.28 -9.11
CA TRP A 11 -11.14 -2.74 -8.03
C TRP A 11 -10.43 -3.70 -7.08
N GLY A 12 -11.06 -4.00 -5.95
CA GLY A 12 -10.51 -4.91 -4.95
C GLY A 12 -9.52 -4.23 -4.00
N ASN A 13 -8.88 -5.03 -3.15
CA ASN A 13 -8.17 -4.54 -1.97
C ASN A 13 -6.64 -4.54 -2.08
N ILE A 14 -6.11 -4.65 -3.29
CA ILE A 14 -4.67 -4.67 -3.57
C ILE A 14 -4.28 -3.37 -4.27
N GLU A 15 -3.22 -2.72 -3.79
CA GLU A 15 -2.63 -1.52 -4.39
C GLU A 15 -1.15 -1.75 -4.68
N TYR A 16 -0.69 -1.41 -5.88
CA TYR A 16 0.74 -1.41 -6.19
C TYR A 16 1.29 0.00 -6.21
N LYS A 17 2.56 0.13 -5.81
CA LYS A 17 3.37 1.32 -6.07
C LYS A 17 4.77 0.90 -6.44
N ARG A 18 5.29 1.52 -7.50
CA ARG A 18 6.69 1.34 -7.87
C ARG A 18 7.61 1.91 -6.79
N GLU A 19 7.32 3.12 -6.31
CA GLU A 19 8.19 3.86 -5.41
C GLU A 19 7.45 4.99 -4.66
N PHE A 20 7.93 5.37 -3.47
CA PHE A 20 7.50 6.60 -2.78
C PHE A 20 8.47 7.77 -3.03
N ILE A 21 8.26 8.46 -4.15
CA ILE A 21 9.05 9.63 -4.57
C ILE A 21 8.31 10.92 -4.20
N ASN A 22 9.01 11.92 -3.66
CA ASN A 22 8.48 13.26 -3.35
C ASN A 22 7.13 13.23 -2.64
N MET A 23 7.07 12.54 -1.50
CA MET A 23 5.86 12.39 -0.68
C MET A 23 5.51 13.69 0.06
N THR A 24 4.96 14.66 -0.68
CA THR A 24 4.38 15.87 -0.11
C THR A 24 3.13 15.55 0.71
N PRO A 25 2.67 16.45 1.61
CA PRO A 25 1.43 16.24 2.35
C PRO A 25 0.22 15.94 1.46
N GLU A 26 0.08 16.63 0.34
CA GLU A 26 -1.00 16.37 -0.63
C GLU A 26 -0.92 14.99 -1.27
N LYS A 27 0.30 14.53 -1.60
CA LYS A 27 0.52 13.19 -2.15
C LYS A 27 0.23 12.09 -1.13
N ILE A 28 0.58 12.33 0.13
CA ILE A 28 0.23 11.43 1.25
C ILE A 28 -1.30 11.33 1.37
N LYS A 29 -2.02 12.45 1.38
CA LYS A 29 -3.49 12.48 1.41
C LYS A 29 -4.10 11.72 0.23
N LYS A 30 -3.59 11.94 -0.99
CA LYS A 30 -4.01 11.20 -2.18
C LYS A 30 -3.86 9.68 -2.00
N TYR A 31 -2.70 9.22 -1.52
CA TYR A 31 -2.47 7.79 -1.27
C TYR A 31 -3.33 7.26 -0.12
N ALA A 32 -3.65 8.09 0.87
CA ALA A 32 -4.54 7.72 1.94
C ALA A 32 -5.99 7.54 1.45
N THR A 33 -6.47 8.39 0.53
CA THR A 33 -7.76 8.20 -0.14
C THR A 33 -7.80 6.89 -0.95
N GLN A 34 -6.74 6.59 -1.71
CA GLN A 34 -6.61 5.31 -2.43
C GLN A 34 -6.65 4.13 -1.45
N LEU A 35 -5.87 4.20 -0.38
CA LEU A 35 -5.87 3.17 0.67
C LEU A 35 -7.26 2.98 1.29
N LYS A 36 -7.98 4.06 1.58
CA LYS A 36 -9.34 4.01 2.14
C LYS A 36 -10.27 3.21 1.22
N PHE A 37 -10.23 3.49 -0.09
CA PHE A 37 -11.00 2.74 -1.08
C PHE A 37 -10.67 1.25 -1.04
N ARG A 38 -9.37 0.88 -1.07
CA ARG A 38 -8.92 -0.52 -1.03
C ARG A 38 -9.33 -1.24 0.26
N ILE A 39 -9.31 -0.55 1.41
CA ILE A 39 -9.76 -1.09 2.69
C ILE A 39 -11.27 -1.40 2.65
N ILE A 40 -12.07 -0.51 2.07
CA ILE A 40 -13.53 -0.70 1.94
C ILE A 40 -13.82 -1.92 1.06
N GLU A 41 -13.21 -1.98 -0.13
CA GLU A 41 -13.33 -3.11 -1.06
C GLU A 41 -12.92 -4.44 -0.43
N GLY A 42 -11.94 -4.41 0.48
CA GLY A 42 -11.46 -5.59 1.20
C GLY A 42 -12.08 -5.81 2.57
N SER A 43 -13.29 -5.26 2.81
CA SER A 43 -14.04 -5.44 4.06
C SER A 43 -13.22 -5.13 5.33
N GLY A 44 -12.50 -4.02 5.30
CA GLY A 44 -11.67 -3.53 6.41
C GLY A 44 -10.18 -3.92 6.33
N THR A 45 -9.75 -4.64 5.29
CA THR A 45 -8.34 -5.03 5.08
C THR A 45 -7.87 -4.75 3.65
N SER A 46 -6.64 -4.26 3.49
CA SER A 46 -6.00 -4.12 2.17
C SER A 46 -4.55 -4.60 2.16
N ILE A 47 -4.04 -4.89 0.97
CA ILE A 47 -2.65 -5.26 0.72
C ILE A 47 -2.01 -4.17 -0.14
N TYR A 48 -0.87 -3.66 0.31
CA TYR A 48 -0.15 -2.60 -0.38
C TYR A 48 1.26 -3.09 -0.70
N ILE A 49 1.60 -3.14 -1.98
CA ILE A 49 2.85 -3.73 -2.45
C ILE A 49 3.74 -2.65 -3.07
N ILE A 50 4.95 -2.49 -2.52
CA ILE A 50 5.93 -1.51 -2.99
C ILE A 50 7.08 -2.18 -3.72
N GLY A 51 7.44 -1.62 -4.87
CA GLY A 51 8.43 -2.18 -5.79
C GLY A 51 7.79 -2.92 -6.96
N VAL A 52 6.50 -2.68 -7.23
CA VAL A 52 5.76 -3.26 -8.38
C VAL A 52 5.17 -2.13 -9.20
N SER A 53 5.33 -2.19 -10.52
CA SER A 53 4.66 -1.28 -11.44
C SER A 53 3.20 -1.71 -11.65
N ASP A 54 2.34 -0.79 -12.05
CA ASP A 54 0.89 -1.04 -12.23
C ASP A 54 0.58 -2.18 -13.21
N ASN A 55 1.50 -2.49 -14.14
CA ASN A 55 1.40 -3.64 -15.05
C ASN A 55 1.86 -4.98 -14.44
N GLY A 56 2.07 -5.05 -13.12
CA GLY A 56 2.50 -6.25 -12.40
C GLY A 56 4.01 -6.52 -12.46
N LYS A 57 4.81 -5.70 -13.16
CA LYS A 57 6.26 -5.90 -13.24
C LYS A 57 6.91 -5.62 -11.88
N VAL A 58 7.61 -6.62 -11.32
CA VAL A 58 8.39 -6.45 -10.09
C VAL A 58 9.70 -5.75 -10.41
N VAL A 59 9.87 -4.54 -9.88
CA VAL A 59 11.07 -3.70 -10.03
C VAL A 59 11.95 -3.77 -8.78
N GLY A 60 11.33 -3.88 -7.61
CA GLY A 60 11.96 -3.79 -6.31
C GLY A 60 12.46 -2.38 -5.97
N ILE A 61 12.81 -2.20 -4.71
CA ILE A 61 13.38 -0.95 -4.16
C ILE A 61 14.73 -1.24 -3.51
N ASP A 62 15.56 -0.22 -3.39
CA ASP A 62 16.83 -0.31 -2.67
C ASP A 62 16.61 -0.53 -1.18
N ALA A 63 17.40 -1.42 -0.56
CA ALA A 63 17.28 -1.75 0.86
C ALA A 63 17.40 -0.52 1.79
N ASN A 64 18.19 0.48 1.41
CA ASN A 64 18.34 1.73 2.17
C ASN A 64 17.05 2.58 2.22
N LYS A 65 16.06 2.35 1.35
CA LYS A 65 14.78 3.08 1.33
C LYS A 65 13.73 2.50 2.29
N ILE A 66 13.95 1.30 2.82
CA ILE A 66 12.97 0.56 3.63
C ILE A 66 12.51 1.36 4.85
N VAL A 67 13.46 1.91 5.62
CA VAL A 67 13.15 2.70 6.83
C VAL A 67 12.27 3.90 6.48
N ARG A 68 12.64 4.65 5.43
CA ARG A 68 11.87 5.80 4.96
C ARG A 68 10.46 5.40 4.51
N TYR A 69 10.31 4.26 3.84
CA TYR A 69 9.01 3.81 3.33
C TYR A 69 8.10 3.32 4.44
N ASN A 70 8.63 2.68 5.47
CA ASN A 70 7.87 2.34 6.67
C ASN A 70 7.30 3.61 7.34
N ILE A 71 8.07 4.71 7.41
CA ILE A 71 7.60 5.98 7.96
C ILE A 71 6.50 6.58 7.07
N ILE A 72 6.72 6.64 5.77
CA ILE A 72 5.73 7.14 4.80
C ILE A 72 4.43 6.33 4.90
N MET A 73 4.54 5.00 4.99
CA MET A 73 3.39 4.12 5.07
C MET A 73 2.59 4.34 6.37
N LYS A 74 3.28 4.56 7.49
CA LYS A 74 2.63 4.95 8.75
C LYS A 74 1.89 6.28 8.61
N ASN A 75 2.49 7.27 7.94
CA ASN A 75 1.84 8.57 7.70
C ASN A 75 0.58 8.41 6.85
N ILE A 76 0.64 7.64 5.75
CA ILE A 76 -0.53 7.32 4.92
C ILE A 76 -1.63 6.65 5.75
N CYS A 77 -1.26 5.69 6.61
CA CYS A 77 -2.22 5.00 7.46
C CYS A 77 -2.91 5.96 8.46
N ASN A 78 -2.14 6.87 9.04
CA ASN A 78 -2.62 7.81 10.05
C ASN A 78 -3.65 8.80 9.48
N GLU A 79 -3.50 9.25 8.23
CA GLU A 79 -4.45 10.16 7.57
C GLU A 79 -5.89 9.62 7.52
N ILE A 80 -6.07 8.30 7.57
CA ILE A 80 -7.40 7.65 7.50
C ILE A 80 -7.69 6.75 8.71
N ASN A 81 -6.98 6.94 9.83
CA ASN A 81 -7.14 6.14 11.05
C ASN A 81 -7.07 4.61 10.78
N SER A 82 -6.07 4.18 10.01
CA SER A 82 -5.76 2.76 9.78
C SER A 82 -4.43 2.39 10.44
N LYS A 83 -4.06 1.11 10.39
CA LYS A 83 -2.74 0.63 10.84
C LYS A 83 -2.16 -0.42 9.91
N ILE A 84 -0.83 -0.49 9.95
CA ILE A 84 -0.09 -1.65 9.47
C ILE A 84 -0.36 -2.80 10.45
N SER A 85 -1.04 -3.84 9.97
CA SER A 85 -1.29 -5.08 10.73
C SER A 85 -0.07 -6.00 10.67
N SER A 86 0.57 -6.09 9.51
CA SER A 86 1.82 -6.81 9.30
C SER A 86 2.54 -6.25 8.08
N ASN A 87 3.84 -6.48 8.00
CA ASN A 87 4.62 -6.24 6.80
C ASN A 87 5.54 -7.44 6.51
N GLN A 88 5.91 -7.59 5.24
CA GLN A 88 6.92 -8.54 4.80
C GLN A 88 7.89 -7.85 3.85
N ILE A 89 9.13 -8.32 3.88
CA ILE A 89 10.21 -7.87 3.00
C ILE A 89 10.68 -9.12 2.27
N ILE A 90 10.61 -9.07 0.93
CA ILE A 90 11.02 -10.17 0.07
C ILE A 90 12.26 -9.75 -0.71
N ASP A 91 13.27 -10.62 -0.71
CA ASP A 91 14.50 -10.40 -1.46
C ASP A 91 14.28 -10.74 -2.94
N ILE A 92 14.37 -9.73 -3.81
CA ILE A 92 14.32 -9.94 -5.27
C ILE A 92 15.72 -10.29 -5.79
N ASN A 93 16.73 -9.59 -5.27
CA ASN A 93 18.14 -9.91 -5.44
C ASN A 93 18.94 -9.32 -4.27
N LYS A 94 20.28 -9.29 -4.38
CA LYS A 94 21.18 -8.77 -3.34
C LYS A 94 20.89 -7.32 -2.94
N GLU A 95 20.39 -6.50 -3.86
CA GLU A 95 20.21 -5.05 -3.66
C GLU A 95 18.75 -4.63 -3.57
N LYS A 96 17.87 -5.34 -4.29
CA LYS A 96 16.46 -4.99 -4.46
C LYS A 96 15.56 -5.84 -3.59
N LYS A 97 14.65 -5.16 -2.91
CA LYS A 97 13.68 -5.71 -1.98
C LYS A 97 12.27 -5.35 -2.44
N LEU A 98 11.30 -6.21 -2.14
CA LEU A 98 9.87 -5.95 -2.33
C LEU A 98 9.22 -5.82 -0.95
N LEU A 99 8.39 -4.80 -0.76
CA LEU A 99 7.68 -4.60 0.50
C LEU A 99 6.21 -4.91 0.33
N ILE A 100 5.66 -5.73 1.23
CA ILE A 100 4.24 -6.04 1.29
C ILE A 100 3.71 -5.58 2.63
N TYR A 101 2.68 -4.76 2.64
CA TYR A 101 1.99 -4.31 3.85
C TYR A 101 0.58 -4.86 3.85
N VAL A 102 0.18 -5.47 4.97
CA VAL A 102 -1.22 -5.78 5.25
C VAL A 102 -1.74 -4.69 6.18
N LEU A 103 -2.79 -4.00 5.74
CA LEU A 103 -3.30 -2.82 6.38
C LEU A 103 -4.72 -3.08 6.84
N LYS A 104 -5.03 -2.69 8.07
CA LYS A 104 -6.35 -2.87 8.64
C LYS A 104 -6.90 -1.56 9.13
N ASN A 105 -8.20 -1.44 8.96
CA ASN A 105 -8.97 -0.37 9.55
C ASN A 105 -8.92 -0.42 11.10
N LYS A 106 -9.04 0.76 11.76
CA LYS A 106 -9.36 0.88 13.19
C LYS A 106 -10.78 1.40 13.48
N PHE A 107 -11.52 1.93 12.51
CA PHE A 107 -12.92 2.36 12.67
C PHE A 107 -13.90 1.21 12.41
N LYS A 108 -15.13 1.30 12.94
CA LYS A 108 -16.15 0.23 12.78
C LYS A 108 -16.72 0.32 11.37
N LEU A 109 -17.10 -0.82 10.76
CA LEU A 109 -17.80 -0.81 9.47
C LEU A 109 -19.12 -0.02 9.54
N ASP A 110 -19.73 0.05 10.72
CA ASP A 110 -20.93 0.88 10.98
C ASP A 110 -20.70 2.37 10.66
N ASP A 111 -19.46 2.87 10.77
CA ASP A 111 -19.11 4.25 10.42
C ASP A 111 -19.09 4.50 8.89
N ILE A 112 -19.14 3.42 8.08
CA ILE A 112 -19.11 3.44 6.60
C ILE A 112 -20.53 3.34 6.02
N ALA A 113 -21.52 2.93 6.82
CA ALA A 113 -22.92 2.85 6.40
C ALA A 113 -23.45 4.18 5.84
N TYR A 114 -22.89 5.31 6.27
CA TYR A 114 -23.22 6.65 5.76
C TYR A 114 -22.80 6.90 4.29
N LEU A 115 -21.94 6.06 3.70
CA LEU A 115 -21.54 6.14 2.29
C LEU A 115 -22.37 5.24 1.37
N MET A 116 -23.27 4.43 1.93
CA MET A 116 -24.20 3.57 1.19
C MET A 116 -25.65 4.08 1.22
N GLY A 117 -25.86 5.32 1.68
CA GLY A 117 -27.13 6.06 1.60
C GLY A 117 -27.16 6.97 0.39
#